data_AF-A0A7J3LWD7-F1
#
_entry.id   AF-A0A7J3LWD7-F1
#
_cell.length_a   1.000
_cell.length_b   1.000
_cell.length_c   1.000
_cell.angle_alpha   90.00
_cell.angle_beta   90.00
_cell.angle_gamma   90.00
#
_symmetry.space_group_name_H-M   'P 1'
#
loop_
_entity.id
_entity.type
_entity.pdbx_description
1 polymer ?
#
loop_
_entity_poly.entity_id
_entity_poly.type
_entity_poly.pdbx_seq_one_letter_code
_entity_poly.pdbx_strand_id
1 'polypeptide(L)'
;MELVDKVASEEGAESVRAVILYGSRVSGYAREDSDYDVIAVMDGLSARIQYHYKPFGRVKLAILAVDREIFEADIRDSILGDFVSGRLFTPFIPLSNREYVRMWEISMKRRVALEELLELAYTYKTVIEYLLIDPTYIPLCYLSRRAKTYPPVGYSYKLMLSGDRGEKNLRIIMDGLYEALKSIESDGYIKLQDGFIQLDRSILSLIDGKRYIIKRISGKMVRVVKSYTVHTYAGRDVFLKVFLEEFISKLLRSYRASDFKLDIRGHIYLPTHRGIQVADRGEALSTILKELGFEKPKVRRIGHPFSLTYLVDGDGKRILVKMYGRFDLAKWIPVSLWSQLAVDFEVKPKNRLLNEYLGLMKFSEEGLPYTPIICIDLRKLYMVREYVYGESLKSMLKRCSEKIREIYGLLGSLIGRIHNLGYRLGDVKPSHILFGSDGRLYILDLEQFKESNQSLGWDIAELLYLTSIEIPNGDLKLLKDIIDSFVDGYIAGGGTTETLEDASSFRYYSVFTPLVPIESGFIFKKLKERIYS
;
A
#
# COMPACT_ATOMS: atom_id res chain seq x y z
N MET A 1 37.73 20.88 16.15
CA MET A 1 38.46 21.10 14.89
C MET A 1 39.88 20.60 15.03
N GLU A 2 40.69 21.16 15.93
CA GLU A 2 42.09 20.73 16.16
C GLU A 2 42.33 19.20 16.23
N LEU A 3 41.51 18.47 17.00
CA LEU A 3 41.63 17.00 17.10
C LEU A 3 41.31 16.27 15.78
N VAL A 4 40.41 16.82 14.96
CA VAL A 4 40.08 16.28 13.63
C VAL A 4 41.21 16.56 12.65
N ASP A 5 41.77 17.76 12.69
CA ASP A 5 42.91 18.14 11.83
C ASP A 5 44.15 17.29 12.16
N LYS A 6 44.37 17.00 13.45
CA LYS A 6 45.40 16.06 13.89
C LYS A 6 45.19 14.66 13.31
N VAL A 7 43.96 14.13 13.35
CA VAL A 7 43.63 12.83 12.75
C VAL A 7 43.84 12.85 11.24
N ALA A 8 43.42 13.92 10.56
CA ALA A 8 43.61 14.07 9.12
C ALA A 8 45.10 14.01 8.74
N SER A 9 45.96 14.70 9.51
CA SER A 9 47.40 14.65 9.31
C SER A 9 48.01 13.28 9.64
N GLU A 10 47.55 12.60 10.69
CA GLU A 10 48.04 11.26 11.09
C GLU A 10 47.71 10.20 10.02
N GLU A 11 46.54 10.32 9.37
CA GLU A 11 46.05 9.36 8.37
C GLU A 11 46.43 9.72 6.92
N GLY A 12 47.18 10.82 6.74
CA GLY A 12 47.66 11.28 5.44
C GLY A 12 46.57 11.80 4.51
N ALA A 13 45.48 12.37 5.07
CA ALA A 13 44.44 13.02 4.27
C ALA A 13 44.96 14.34 3.67
N GLU A 14 44.51 14.66 2.45
CA GLU A 14 44.87 15.90 1.76
C GLU A 14 44.23 17.12 2.42
N SER A 15 42.96 17.00 2.81
CA SER A 15 42.23 18.05 3.52
C SER A 15 40.99 17.53 4.24
N VAL A 16 40.48 18.31 5.20
CA VAL A 16 39.20 18.04 5.87
C VAL A 16 38.07 18.77 5.13
N ARG A 17 37.23 18.02 4.42
CA ARG A 17 36.12 18.57 3.62
C ARG A 17 34.97 19.09 4.48
N ALA A 18 34.58 18.32 5.51
CA ALA A 18 33.47 18.66 6.41
C ALA A 18 33.58 17.93 7.75
N VAL A 19 33.05 18.54 8.81
CA VAL A 19 32.99 17.96 10.15
C VAL A 19 31.56 18.05 10.67
N ILE A 20 31.02 16.92 11.12
CA ILE A 20 29.61 16.76 11.47
C ILE A 20 29.50 16.15 12.86
N LEU A 21 28.90 16.84 13.81
CA LEU A 21 28.57 16.31 15.13
C LEU A 21 27.23 15.57 15.06
N TYR A 22 27.13 14.37 15.64
CA TYR A 22 25.91 13.58 15.64
C TYR A 22 25.74 12.82 16.97
N GLY A 23 24.73 11.94 17.04
CA GLY A 23 24.60 10.97 18.12
C GLY A 23 23.90 11.51 19.37
N SER A 24 24.22 10.92 20.52
CA SER A 24 23.44 11.07 21.75
C SER A 24 23.42 12.49 22.31
N ARG A 25 24.55 13.21 22.19
CA ARG A 25 24.70 14.60 22.64
C ARG A 25 23.83 15.55 21.81
N VAL A 26 23.80 15.36 20.48
CA VAL A 26 22.98 16.17 19.57
C VAL A 26 21.50 15.84 19.70
N SER A 27 21.17 14.56 19.78
CA SER A 27 19.78 14.08 19.93
C SER A 27 19.22 14.27 21.35
N GLY A 28 20.03 14.80 22.27
CA GLY A 28 19.65 15.21 23.61
C GLY A 28 19.59 14.08 24.66
N TYR A 29 19.79 12.81 24.31
CA TYR A 29 19.68 11.69 25.25
C TYR A 29 21.00 11.23 25.87
N ALA A 30 22.07 12.01 25.70
CA ALA A 30 23.37 11.76 26.33
C ALA A 30 23.31 11.74 27.85
N ARG A 31 24.15 10.89 28.43
CA ARG A 31 24.54 10.93 29.86
C ARG A 31 25.80 11.77 30.02
N GLU A 32 26.17 12.07 31.26
CA GLU A 32 27.39 12.84 31.56
C GLU A 32 28.65 12.17 31.01
N ASP A 33 28.70 10.84 31.01
CA ASP A 33 29.80 9.99 30.51
C ASP A 33 29.70 9.66 29.02
N SER A 34 28.73 10.21 28.29
CA SER A 34 28.57 9.91 26.86
C SER A 34 29.60 10.64 26.00
N ASP A 35 30.29 9.92 25.13
CA ASP A 35 31.25 10.47 24.19
C ASP A 35 30.59 11.43 23.17
N TYR A 36 31.41 12.28 22.56
CA TYR A 36 31.00 13.08 21.41
C TYR A 36 31.26 12.30 20.12
N ASP A 37 30.24 12.14 19.29
CA ASP A 37 30.34 11.44 18.02
C ASP A 37 30.50 12.44 16.86
N VAL A 38 31.58 12.30 16.09
CA VAL A 38 31.91 13.17 14.94
C VAL A 38 32.11 12.35 13.67
N ILE A 39 31.59 12.81 12.54
CA ILE A 39 32.01 12.36 11.21
C ILE A 39 32.96 13.42 10.67
N ALA A 40 34.14 13.00 10.23
CA ALA A 40 35.10 13.84 9.52
C ALA A 40 35.21 13.33 8.08
N VAL A 41 34.66 14.10 7.15
CA VAL A 41 34.77 13.82 5.71
C VAL A 41 36.09 14.40 5.23
N MET A 42 36.95 13.57 4.64
CA MET A 42 38.31 13.91 4.28
C MET A 42 38.57 13.61 2.81
N ASP A 43 39.36 14.45 2.14
CA ASP A 43 39.81 14.20 0.77
C ASP A 43 41.11 13.36 0.81
N GLY A 44 41.18 12.32 -0.02
CA GLY A 44 42.39 11.50 -0.18
C GLY A 44 42.72 10.60 1.01
N LEU A 45 41.71 10.13 1.76
CA LEU A 45 41.96 9.33 2.98
C LEU A 45 42.35 7.88 2.62
N SER A 46 43.60 7.51 2.92
CA SER A 46 44.17 6.20 2.59
C SER A 46 43.38 5.01 3.15
N ALA A 47 42.96 5.08 4.41
CA ALA A 47 42.19 4.04 5.10
C ALA A 47 40.72 3.94 4.63
N ARG A 48 40.24 4.84 3.75
CA ARG A 48 38.86 4.99 3.26
C ARG A 48 37.77 5.22 4.32
N ILE A 49 37.83 4.55 5.47
CA ILE A 49 36.94 4.75 6.63
C ILE A 49 37.58 4.19 7.92
N GLN A 50 37.65 5.00 8.98
CA GLN A 50 38.26 4.58 10.25
C GLN A 50 37.72 5.36 11.47
N TYR A 51 37.70 4.70 12.63
CA TYR A 51 37.39 5.35 13.91
C TYR A 51 38.67 5.75 14.65
N HIS A 52 38.67 6.97 15.20
CA HIS A 52 39.70 7.47 16.10
C HIS A 52 39.03 7.94 17.40
N TYR A 53 39.52 7.44 18.53
CA TYR A 53 39.10 7.90 19.84
C TYR A 53 40.17 8.81 20.41
N LYS A 54 39.85 10.09 20.57
CA LYS A 54 40.77 11.08 21.15
C LYS A 54 40.24 11.55 22.51
N PRO A 55 41.09 11.70 23.55
CA PRO A 55 40.67 12.29 24.81
C PRO A 55 40.05 13.68 24.60
N PHE A 56 38.92 13.97 25.24
CA PHE A 56 38.24 15.26 25.14
C PHE A 56 37.60 15.64 26.48
N GLY A 57 38.38 16.31 27.33
CA GLY A 57 38.00 16.60 28.70
C GLY A 57 37.82 15.32 29.51
N ARG A 58 36.63 15.11 30.09
CA ARG A 58 36.29 13.92 30.90
C ARG A 58 35.73 12.76 30.07
N VAL A 59 35.50 12.97 28.77
CA VAL A 59 34.94 11.97 27.84
C VAL A 59 35.87 11.81 26.65
N LYS A 60 35.50 10.99 25.67
CA LYS A 60 36.22 10.85 24.41
C LYS A 60 35.48 11.56 23.28
N LEU A 61 36.26 11.92 22.26
CA LEU A 61 35.78 12.31 20.95
C LEU A 61 35.95 11.10 20.02
N ALA A 62 34.84 10.50 19.61
CA ALA A 62 34.77 9.41 18.65
C ALA A 62 34.66 9.98 17.23
N ILE A 63 35.78 10.03 16.51
CA ILE A 63 35.88 10.58 15.16
C ILE A 63 35.80 9.43 14.16
N LEU A 64 34.72 9.39 13.39
CA LEU A 64 34.58 8.57 12.19
C LEU A 64 35.17 9.34 11.01
N ALA A 65 36.45 9.10 10.71
CA ALA A 65 37.10 9.59 9.51
C ALA A 65 36.62 8.78 8.30
N VAL A 66 36.21 9.46 7.24
CA VAL A 66 35.70 8.82 6.01
C VAL A 66 36.18 9.58 4.79
N ASP A 67 36.64 8.85 3.78
CA ASP A 67 36.99 9.42 2.49
C ASP A 67 35.75 10.02 1.82
N ARG A 68 35.92 11.18 1.17
CA ARG A 68 34.84 11.90 0.49
C ARG A 68 34.09 11.02 -0.50
N GLU A 69 34.80 10.28 -1.36
CA GLU A 69 34.15 9.49 -2.41
C GLU A 69 33.29 8.38 -1.81
N ILE A 70 33.76 7.76 -0.72
CA ILE A 70 33.03 6.73 0.02
C ILE A 70 31.82 7.31 0.74
N PHE A 71 31.97 8.48 1.38
CA PHE A 71 30.86 9.18 2.02
C PHE A 71 29.74 9.50 1.03
N GLU A 72 30.08 10.10 -0.10
CA GLU A 72 29.12 10.47 -1.15
C GLU A 72 28.47 9.24 -1.79
N ALA A 73 29.24 8.19 -2.05
CA ALA A 73 28.71 6.94 -2.59
C ALA A 73 27.80 6.21 -1.57
N ASP A 74 28.06 6.28 -0.26
CA ASP A 74 27.15 5.70 0.74
C ASP A 74 25.82 6.46 0.81
N ILE A 75 25.83 7.76 0.48
CA ILE A 75 24.61 8.56 0.39
C ILE A 75 23.83 8.24 -0.88
N ARG A 76 24.48 8.22 -2.05
CA ARG A 76 23.83 7.97 -3.34
C ARG A 76 23.37 6.53 -3.51
N ASP A 77 24.20 5.57 -3.11
CA ASP A 77 24.05 4.16 -3.49
C ASP A 77 24.01 3.19 -2.31
N SER A 78 24.13 3.69 -1.07
CA SER A 78 24.15 2.86 0.14
C SER A 78 25.25 1.79 0.10
N ILE A 79 26.43 2.15 -0.41
CA ILE A 79 27.54 1.20 -0.59
C ILE A 79 28.07 0.60 0.72
N LEU A 80 27.80 1.23 1.88
CA LEU A 80 28.14 0.74 3.21
C LEU A 80 26.88 0.31 3.99
N GLY A 81 25.73 0.15 3.33
CA GLY A 81 24.49 -0.18 4.00
C GLY A 81 23.93 0.94 4.87
N ASP A 82 24.15 2.20 4.47
CA ASP A 82 23.83 3.40 5.24
C ASP A 82 24.55 3.43 6.60
N PHE A 83 25.74 2.83 6.68
CA PHE A 83 26.55 2.93 7.89
C PHE A 83 26.86 4.41 8.16
N VAL A 84 27.48 5.11 7.21
CA VAL A 84 27.83 6.52 7.41
C VAL A 84 26.61 7.40 7.14
N SER A 85 26.00 7.25 5.96
CA SER A 85 24.93 8.13 5.48
C SER A 85 23.70 8.13 6.36
N GLY A 86 23.37 7.00 7.01
CA GLY A 86 22.23 6.94 7.91
C GLY A 86 22.35 7.82 9.16
N ARG A 87 23.54 8.32 9.49
CA ARG A 87 23.73 9.32 10.58
C ARG A 87 23.26 10.72 10.17
N LEU A 88 23.26 11.03 8.87
CA LEU A 88 22.68 12.26 8.31
C LEU A 88 21.15 12.24 8.27
N PHE A 89 20.55 11.06 8.45
CA PHE A 89 19.10 10.94 8.53
C PHE A 89 18.55 11.27 9.92
N THR A 90 19.41 11.26 10.95
CA THR A 90 19.09 11.63 12.34
C THR A 90 19.57 13.05 12.66
N PRO A 91 19.16 13.69 13.78
CA PRO A 91 19.66 15.02 14.14
C PRO A 91 21.19 15.08 14.20
N PHE A 92 21.77 16.06 13.50
CA PHE A 92 23.20 16.33 13.44
C PHE A 92 23.46 17.85 13.42
N ILE A 93 24.71 18.26 13.67
CA ILE A 93 25.15 19.66 13.59
C ILE A 93 26.40 19.75 12.70
N PRO A 94 26.35 20.47 11.56
CA PRO A 94 27.53 20.72 10.74
C PRO A 94 28.44 21.75 11.44
N LEU A 95 29.65 21.31 11.81
CA LEU A 95 30.66 22.16 12.42
C LEU A 95 31.50 22.90 11.37
N SER A 96 31.63 22.34 10.17
CA SER A 96 32.25 23.00 9.01
C SER A 96 31.51 22.66 7.72
N ASN A 97 31.68 23.50 6.70
CA ASN A 97 31.15 23.32 5.34
C ASN A 97 29.64 22.97 5.28
N ARG A 98 28.80 23.87 5.82
CA ARG A 98 27.36 23.63 5.97
C ARG A 98 26.64 23.36 4.66
N GLU A 99 27.04 24.03 3.59
CA GLU A 99 26.46 23.87 2.24
C GLU A 99 26.69 22.44 1.72
N TYR A 100 27.92 21.92 1.83
CA TYR A 100 28.23 20.55 1.46
C TYR A 100 27.40 19.54 2.27
N VAL A 101 27.32 19.73 3.59
CA VAL A 101 26.55 18.83 4.46
C VAL A 101 25.06 18.88 4.16
N ARG A 102 24.48 20.07 3.92
CA ARG A 102 23.06 20.24 3.60
C ARG A 102 22.71 19.62 2.25
N MET A 103 23.54 19.82 1.22
CA MET A 103 23.36 19.18 -0.09
C MET A 103 23.27 17.65 0.05
N TRP A 104 24.19 17.06 0.82
CA TRP A 104 24.25 15.63 1.04
C TRP A 104 23.16 15.08 1.96
N GLU A 105 22.72 15.85 2.96
CA GLU A 105 21.53 15.55 3.76
C GLU A 105 20.28 15.43 2.87
N ILE A 106 20.02 16.44 2.03
CA ILE A 106 18.85 16.49 1.14
C ILE A 106 18.92 15.32 0.15
N SER A 107 20.10 15.06 -0.42
CA SER A 107 20.32 13.92 -1.34
C SER A 107 19.99 12.58 -0.68
N MET A 108 20.46 12.36 0.55
CA MET A 108 20.14 11.17 1.34
C MET A 108 18.63 11.04 1.58
N LYS A 109 17.99 12.11 2.06
CA LYS A 109 16.56 12.12 2.37
C LYS A 109 15.69 11.92 1.14
N ARG A 110 16.10 12.47 -0.01
CA ARG A 110 15.44 12.28 -1.31
C ARG A 110 15.50 10.83 -1.76
N ARG A 111 16.66 10.17 -1.68
CA ARG A 111 16.78 8.73 -1.98
C ARG A 111 15.86 7.90 -1.08
N VAL A 112 15.91 8.12 0.24
CA VAL A 112 15.08 7.38 1.19
C VAL A 112 13.60 7.62 0.94
N ALA A 113 13.18 8.88 0.72
CA ALA A 113 11.80 9.21 0.38
C ALA A 113 11.32 8.47 -0.87
N LEU A 114 12.09 8.52 -1.97
CA LEU A 114 11.76 7.77 -3.19
C LEU A 114 11.68 6.26 -2.95
N GLU A 115 12.60 5.67 -2.18
CA GLU A 115 12.54 4.24 -1.82
C GLU A 115 11.22 3.88 -1.11
N GLU A 116 10.79 4.69 -0.14
CA GLU A 116 9.55 4.47 0.62
C GLU A 116 8.29 4.73 -0.21
N LEU A 117 8.27 5.81 -0.99
CA LEU A 117 7.12 6.18 -1.82
C LEU A 117 6.91 5.19 -2.96
N LEU A 118 7.97 4.67 -3.57
CA LEU A 118 7.88 3.61 -4.59
C LEU A 118 7.32 2.31 -4.03
N GLU A 119 7.68 1.95 -2.80
CA GLU A 119 7.14 0.75 -2.15
C GLU A 119 5.63 0.91 -1.89
N LEU A 120 5.19 2.10 -1.46
CA LEU A 120 3.77 2.43 -1.32
C LEU A 120 3.04 2.44 -2.65
N ALA A 121 3.60 3.10 -3.68
CA ALA A 121 3.04 3.15 -5.03
C ALA A 121 2.82 1.75 -5.60
N TYR A 122 3.81 0.86 -5.48
CA TYR A 122 3.70 -0.52 -5.93
C TYR A 122 2.63 -1.30 -5.15
N THR A 123 2.61 -1.11 -3.83
CA THR A 123 1.72 -1.86 -2.92
C THR A 123 0.25 -1.45 -3.05
N TYR A 124 0.00 -0.17 -3.34
CA TYR A 124 -1.33 0.43 -3.40
C TYR A 124 -1.68 0.95 -4.79
N LYS A 125 -1.04 0.43 -5.85
CA LYS A 125 -1.22 0.87 -7.24
C LYS A 125 -2.67 1.02 -7.69
N THR A 126 -3.55 0.14 -7.21
CA THR A 126 -4.99 0.12 -7.53
C THR A 126 -5.70 1.39 -7.08
N VAL A 127 -5.26 1.99 -5.97
CA VAL A 127 -5.92 3.13 -5.32
C VAL A 127 -4.94 4.30 -5.16
N ILE A 128 -3.91 4.36 -6.01
CA ILE A 128 -2.80 5.31 -5.86
C ILE A 128 -3.26 6.76 -5.83
N GLU A 129 -4.29 7.10 -6.61
CA GLU A 129 -4.90 8.44 -6.66
C GLU A 129 -5.62 8.84 -5.37
N TYR A 130 -6.06 7.88 -4.56
CA TYR A 130 -6.72 8.10 -3.27
C TYR A 130 -5.75 8.02 -2.09
N LEU A 131 -4.51 7.60 -2.31
CA LEU A 131 -3.56 7.36 -1.25
C LEU A 131 -3.00 8.67 -0.71
N LEU A 132 -3.29 8.95 0.56
CA LEU A 132 -2.76 10.10 1.29
C LEU A 132 -1.75 9.60 2.33
N ILE A 133 -0.55 10.16 2.33
CA ILE A 133 0.55 9.69 3.17
C ILE A 133 1.03 10.85 4.05
N ASP A 134 1.05 10.63 5.35
CA ASP A 134 1.71 11.56 6.27
C ASP A 134 3.23 11.54 6.03
N PRO A 135 3.89 12.69 5.77
CA PRO A 135 5.33 12.76 5.56
C PRO A 135 6.18 12.09 6.65
N THR A 136 5.69 12.04 7.89
CA THR A 136 6.36 11.36 9.01
C THR A 136 6.44 9.84 8.83
N TYR A 137 5.64 9.26 7.93
CA TYR A 137 5.77 7.85 7.52
C TYR A 137 7.19 7.52 7.07
N ILE A 138 7.82 8.39 6.27
CA ILE A 138 9.12 8.15 5.66
C ILE A 138 10.20 7.92 6.73
N PRO A 139 10.44 8.87 7.67
CA PRO A 139 11.47 8.68 8.67
C PRO A 139 11.15 7.53 9.63
N LEU A 140 9.88 7.35 10.00
CA LEU A 140 9.48 6.26 10.89
C LEU A 140 9.71 4.89 10.23
N CYS A 141 9.34 4.73 8.96
CA CYS A 141 9.55 3.49 8.20
C CYS A 141 11.04 3.20 8.00
N TYR A 142 11.83 4.21 7.59
CA TYR A 142 13.26 4.09 7.39
C TYR A 142 14.00 3.67 8.67
N LEU A 143 13.76 4.38 9.78
CA LEU A 143 14.42 4.09 11.06
C LEU A 143 13.98 2.73 11.64
N SER A 144 12.69 2.39 11.52
CA SER A 144 12.16 1.08 11.94
C SER A 144 12.83 -0.07 11.16
N ARG A 145 13.02 0.09 9.85
CA ARG A 145 13.71 -0.89 9.01
C ARG A 145 15.18 -0.99 9.39
N ARG A 146 15.87 0.14 9.54
CA ARG A 146 17.30 0.18 9.88
C ARG A 146 17.57 -0.46 11.26
N ALA A 147 16.69 -0.24 12.24
CA ALA A 147 16.79 -0.90 13.55
C ALA A 147 16.59 -2.42 13.48
N LYS A 148 15.76 -2.93 12.55
CA LYS A 148 15.61 -4.37 12.33
C LYS A 148 16.82 -4.99 11.64
N THR A 149 17.43 -4.28 10.70
CA THR A 149 18.58 -4.76 9.92
C THR A 149 19.92 -4.58 10.64
N TYR A 150 20.03 -3.56 11.48
CA TYR A 150 21.19 -3.27 12.31
C TYR A 150 20.73 -2.98 13.75
N PRO A 151 20.47 -4.02 14.57
CA PRO A 151 19.93 -3.89 15.93
C PRO A 151 20.62 -2.87 16.86
N PRO A 152 21.95 -2.62 16.79
CA PRO A 152 22.62 -1.67 17.67
C PRO A 152 22.07 -0.24 17.64
N VAL A 153 21.44 0.22 16.55
CA VAL A 153 20.85 1.56 16.48
C VAL A 153 19.42 1.63 17.04
N GLY A 154 18.79 0.50 17.33
CA GLY A 154 17.41 0.47 17.85
C GLY A 154 17.28 1.21 19.18
N TYR A 155 18.25 1.03 20.10
CA TYR A 155 18.28 1.75 21.38
C TYR A 155 18.40 3.26 21.18
N SER A 156 19.28 3.73 20.28
CA SER A 156 19.43 5.15 20.00
C SER A 156 18.16 5.77 19.42
N TYR A 157 17.49 5.09 18.49
CA TYR A 157 16.26 5.61 17.90
C TYR A 157 15.11 5.67 18.91
N LYS A 158 15.01 4.68 19.79
CA LYS A 158 14.06 4.71 20.91
C LYS A 158 14.23 5.99 21.72
N LEU A 159 15.44 6.24 22.21
CA LEU A 159 15.70 7.41 23.04
C LEU A 159 15.57 8.73 22.28
N MET A 160 16.00 8.76 21.02
CA MET A 160 15.89 9.92 20.15
C MET A 160 14.43 10.32 19.92
N LEU A 161 13.52 9.36 19.80
CA LEU A 161 12.11 9.59 19.45
C LEU A 161 11.15 9.51 20.65
N SER A 162 11.63 9.46 21.90
CA SER A 162 10.78 9.32 23.09
C SER A 162 10.41 10.68 23.71
N GLY A 163 9.14 10.88 24.09
CA GLY A 163 8.67 12.08 24.80
C GLY A 163 8.85 13.38 24.02
N ASP A 164 8.85 14.52 24.70
CA ASP A 164 8.93 15.87 24.09
C ASP A 164 10.16 16.07 23.20
N ARG A 165 11.28 15.43 23.55
CA ARG A 165 12.49 15.45 22.71
C ARG A 165 12.27 14.76 21.37
N GLY A 166 11.40 13.74 21.35
CA GLY A 166 11.08 12.97 20.16
C GLY A 166 10.42 13.84 19.11
N GLU A 167 9.46 14.67 19.53
CA GLU A 167 8.84 15.66 18.65
C GLU A 167 9.85 16.67 18.11
N LYS A 168 10.72 17.21 18.96
CA LYS A 168 11.79 18.13 18.53
C LYS A 168 12.74 17.48 17.52
N ASN A 169 13.20 16.27 17.81
CA ASN A 169 14.11 15.54 16.94
C ASN A 169 13.43 15.17 15.62
N LEU A 170 12.16 14.77 15.65
CA LEU A 170 11.40 14.50 14.44
C LEU A 170 11.25 15.76 13.59
N ARG A 171 10.97 16.93 14.17
CA ARG A 171 10.94 18.20 13.43
C ARG A 171 12.26 18.52 12.73
N ILE A 172 13.40 18.27 13.40
CA ILE A 172 14.74 18.44 12.79
C ILE A 172 14.93 17.48 11.61
N ILE A 173 14.50 16.22 11.75
CA ILE A 173 14.55 15.25 10.64
C ILE A 173 13.65 15.70 9.49
N MET A 174 12.46 16.21 9.80
CA MET A 174 11.48 16.64 8.81
C MET A 174 11.94 17.84 7.99
N ASP A 175 12.73 18.76 8.56
CA ASP A 175 13.20 19.97 7.86
C ASP A 175 13.91 19.65 6.52
N GLY A 176 15.02 18.92 6.55
CA GLY A 176 15.69 18.50 5.30
C GLY A 176 14.88 17.50 4.48
N LEU A 177 13.88 16.83 5.07
CA LEU A 177 13.02 15.89 4.33
C LEU A 177 11.99 16.65 3.50
N TYR A 178 11.44 17.76 4.01
CA TYR A 178 10.53 18.59 3.23
C TYR A 178 11.23 19.21 2.02
N GLU A 179 12.49 19.61 2.13
CA GLU A 179 13.26 20.06 0.97
C GLU A 179 13.45 18.93 -0.06
N ALA A 180 13.76 17.72 0.41
CA ALA A 180 13.84 16.55 -0.45
C ALA A 180 12.49 16.23 -1.13
N LEU A 181 11.38 16.33 -0.41
CA LEU A 181 10.03 16.10 -0.94
C LEU A 181 9.64 17.17 -1.97
N LYS A 182 9.94 18.44 -1.74
CA LYS A 182 9.72 19.51 -2.74
C LYS A 182 10.47 19.25 -4.05
N SER A 183 11.69 18.73 -3.95
CA SER A 183 12.44 18.30 -5.12
C SER A 183 11.74 17.15 -5.86
N ILE A 184 11.14 16.18 -5.15
CA ILE A 184 10.39 15.06 -5.77
C ILE A 184 9.08 15.55 -6.39
N GLU A 185 8.42 16.51 -5.77
CA GLU A 185 7.23 17.18 -6.31
C GLU A 185 7.54 17.94 -7.59
N SER A 186 8.69 18.64 -7.66
CA SER A 186 9.14 19.34 -8.88
C SER A 186 9.41 18.39 -10.05
N ASP A 187 9.73 17.12 -9.78
CA ASP A 187 9.86 16.10 -10.83
C ASP A 187 8.51 15.55 -11.31
N GLY A 188 7.41 15.92 -10.66
CA GLY A 188 6.04 15.49 -11.00
C GLY A 188 5.61 14.15 -10.40
N TYR A 189 6.38 13.55 -9.50
CA TYR A 189 6.08 12.22 -8.94
C TYR A 189 5.10 12.25 -7.76
N ILE A 190 5.02 13.38 -7.06
CA ILE A 190 4.12 13.57 -5.91
C ILE A 190 3.50 14.97 -5.94
N LYS A 191 2.46 15.15 -5.14
CA LYS A 191 1.92 16.46 -4.75
C LYS A 191 1.91 16.57 -3.23
N LEU A 192 2.37 17.72 -2.71
CA LEU A 192 2.32 18.06 -1.31
C LEU A 192 1.10 18.96 -1.07
N GLN A 193 0.03 18.40 -0.49
CA GLN A 193 -1.22 19.12 -0.30
C GLN A 193 -1.83 18.80 1.06
N ASP A 194 -2.31 19.83 1.76
CA ASP A 194 -3.00 19.72 3.05
C ASP A 194 -2.22 18.92 4.11
N GLY A 195 -0.88 19.02 4.07
CA GLY A 195 0.03 18.30 4.97
C GLY A 195 0.29 16.84 4.59
N PHE A 196 -0.30 16.34 3.50
CA PHE A 196 -0.10 14.99 2.99
C PHE A 196 0.78 14.96 1.74
N ILE A 197 1.37 13.79 1.49
CA ILE A 197 1.95 13.40 0.21
C ILE A 197 0.88 12.61 -0.54
N GLN A 198 0.50 13.09 -1.72
CA GLN A 198 -0.29 12.34 -2.69
C GLN A 198 0.63 11.86 -3.81
N LEU A 199 0.50 10.59 -4.21
CA LEU A 199 1.33 10.01 -5.26
C LEU A 199 0.73 10.27 -6.64
N ASP A 200 1.57 10.67 -7.59
CA ASP A 200 1.18 10.69 -9.00
C ASP A 200 1.45 9.33 -9.66
N ARG A 201 0.60 8.89 -10.61
CA ARG A 201 0.80 7.61 -11.31
C ARG A 201 2.15 7.55 -12.04
N SER A 202 2.72 8.68 -12.45
CA SER A 202 4.03 8.76 -13.10
C SER A 202 5.17 8.20 -12.25
N ILE A 203 5.04 8.15 -10.91
CA ILE A 203 6.06 7.55 -10.03
C ILE A 203 6.27 6.05 -10.35
N LEU A 204 5.25 5.38 -10.89
CA LEU A 204 5.33 3.98 -11.30
C LEU A 204 6.27 3.79 -12.50
N SER A 205 6.55 4.83 -13.29
CA SER A 205 7.52 4.77 -14.39
C SER A 205 8.96 4.48 -13.91
N LEU A 206 9.26 4.81 -12.65
CA LEU A 206 10.54 4.49 -12.01
C LEU A 206 10.66 3.00 -11.63
N ILE A 207 9.56 2.25 -11.71
CA ILE A 207 9.51 0.82 -11.40
C ILE A 207 9.73 0.03 -12.69
N ASP A 208 10.99 -0.20 -13.04
CA ASP A 208 11.33 -1.05 -14.17
C ASP A 208 11.20 -2.54 -13.78
N GLY A 209 10.24 -3.24 -14.41
CA GLY A 209 9.53 -4.43 -13.89
C GLY A 209 10.37 -5.65 -13.47
N LYS A 210 11.66 -5.73 -13.84
CA LYS A 210 12.60 -6.77 -13.34
C LYS A 210 13.77 -6.20 -12.52
N ARG A 211 14.21 -4.96 -12.77
CA ARG A 211 15.38 -4.34 -12.11
C ARG A 211 15.08 -3.82 -10.71
N TYR A 212 13.90 -3.24 -10.49
CA TYR A 212 13.51 -2.73 -9.17
C TYR A 212 13.38 -3.87 -8.14
N ILE A 213 12.74 -4.99 -8.51
CA ILE A 213 12.56 -6.16 -7.63
C ILE A 213 13.90 -6.85 -7.30
N ILE A 214 14.80 -6.97 -8.27
CA ILE A 214 16.13 -7.57 -8.06
C ILE A 214 17.02 -6.67 -7.18
N LYS A 215 17.06 -5.34 -7.42
CA LYS A 215 17.72 -4.39 -6.50
C LYS A 215 17.08 -4.38 -5.10
N ARG A 216 15.76 -4.60 -5.00
CA ARG A 216 14.97 -4.60 -3.75
C ARG A 216 15.29 -5.78 -2.82
N ILE A 217 15.53 -6.99 -3.34
CA ILE A 217 15.82 -8.19 -2.53
C ILE A 217 17.32 -8.35 -2.31
N SER A 218 18.14 -8.23 -3.37
CA SER A 218 19.59 -8.35 -3.23
C SER A 218 20.18 -7.15 -2.50
N GLY A 219 19.76 -5.92 -2.80
CA GLY A 219 20.28 -4.71 -2.14
C GLY A 219 19.99 -4.64 -0.65
N LYS A 220 18.83 -5.12 -0.16
CA LYS A 220 18.49 -5.09 1.28
C LYS A 220 19.34 -6.07 2.11
N MET A 221 19.57 -7.30 1.62
CA MET A 221 20.47 -8.26 2.29
C MET A 221 21.95 -7.90 2.08
N VAL A 222 22.31 -7.35 0.92
CA VAL A 222 23.67 -6.88 0.63
C VAL A 222 24.01 -5.63 1.46
N ARG A 223 23.08 -4.70 1.73
CA ARG A 223 23.30 -3.58 2.67
C ARG A 223 23.58 -4.09 4.09
N VAL A 224 22.86 -5.13 4.54
CA VAL A 224 23.12 -5.79 5.84
C VAL A 224 24.55 -6.31 5.86
N VAL A 225 24.93 -7.19 4.92
CA VAL A 225 26.28 -7.74 4.83
C VAL A 225 27.33 -6.63 4.70
N LYS A 226 27.09 -5.61 3.86
CA LYS A 226 27.98 -4.45 3.67
C LYS A 226 28.21 -3.66 4.96
N SER A 227 27.14 -3.35 5.70
CA SER A 227 27.25 -2.65 6.98
C SER A 227 28.10 -3.41 8.01
N TYR A 228 28.18 -4.74 7.87
CA TYR A 228 29.03 -5.61 8.68
C TYR A 228 30.41 -5.90 8.04
N THR A 229 30.59 -5.85 6.72
CA THR A 229 31.88 -6.13 6.03
C THR A 229 32.78 -4.90 5.91
N VAL A 230 32.29 -3.69 6.21
CA VAL A 230 33.19 -2.54 6.46
C VAL A 230 34.19 -2.84 7.60
N HIS A 231 33.93 -3.87 8.42
CA HIS A 231 34.80 -4.34 9.49
C HIS A 231 35.97 -5.23 9.04
N THR A 232 36.09 -5.61 7.75
CA THR A 232 37.20 -6.48 7.27
C THR A 232 38.27 -5.74 6.46
N TYR A 233 38.03 -4.49 6.07
CA TYR A 233 39.00 -3.67 5.32
C TYR A 233 39.82 -2.77 6.26
N ALA A 234 40.65 -3.38 7.10
CA ALA A 234 41.90 -2.85 7.66
C ALA A 234 42.29 -3.68 8.89
N GLY A 235 43.35 -4.47 8.78
CA GLY A 235 43.89 -5.20 9.91
C GLY A 235 44.37 -4.25 11.01
N ARG A 236 43.96 -4.53 12.25
CA ARG A 236 44.74 -4.40 13.50
C ARG A 236 43.86 -4.85 14.67
N ASP A 237 44.29 -5.89 15.38
CA ASP A 237 43.54 -6.60 16.43
C ASP A 237 43.07 -5.74 17.63
N VAL A 238 43.59 -4.52 17.76
CA VAL A 238 43.17 -3.52 18.76
C VAL A 238 41.85 -2.83 18.37
N PHE A 239 41.58 -2.71 17.07
CA PHE A 239 40.39 -2.08 16.49
C PHE A 239 39.12 -2.92 16.68
N LEU A 240 39.24 -4.25 16.53
CA LEU A 240 38.14 -5.18 16.76
C LEU A 240 37.68 -5.16 18.20
N LYS A 241 38.58 -5.06 19.19
CA LYS A 241 38.20 -5.19 20.61
C LYS A 241 37.41 -3.98 21.13
N VAL A 242 37.85 -2.76 20.83
CA VAL A 242 37.15 -1.52 21.26
C VAL A 242 35.84 -1.31 20.50
N PHE A 243 35.83 -1.63 19.21
CA PHE A 243 34.59 -1.64 18.42
C PHE A 243 33.64 -2.77 18.84
N LEU A 244 34.13 -4.00 19.09
CA LEU A 244 33.32 -5.07 19.69
C LEU A 244 32.79 -4.62 21.04
N GLU A 245 33.55 -3.94 21.89
CA GLU A 245 33.06 -3.46 23.18
C GLU A 245 31.95 -2.41 23.00
N GLU A 246 32.08 -1.45 22.09
CA GLU A 246 31.02 -0.47 21.82
C GLU A 246 29.80 -1.13 21.15
N PHE A 247 30.02 -1.99 20.16
CA PHE A 247 29.01 -2.76 19.44
C PHE A 247 28.28 -3.71 20.38
N ILE A 248 29.00 -4.50 21.18
CA ILE A 248 28.47 -5.35 22.27
C ILE A 248 27.75 -4.46 23.28
N SER A 249 28.27 -3.29 23.67
CA SER A 249 27.55 -2.43 24.62
C SER A 249 26.24 -1.91 24.04
N LYS A 250 26.19 -1.55 22.74
CA LYS A 250 24.98 -1.10 22.05
C LYS A 250 24.02 -2.27 21.82
N LEU A 251 24.54 -3.46 21.53
CA LEU A 251 23.80 -4.69 21.30
C LEU A 251 23.24 -5.28 22.61
N LEU A 252 24.02 -5.30 23.68
CA LEU A 252 23.58 -5.63 25.04
C LEU A 252 22.55 -4.61 25.54
N ARG A 253 22.74 -3.30 25.24
CA ARG A 253 21.72 -2.27 25.53
C ARG A 253 20.45 -2.49 24.72
N SER A 254 20.54 -2.85 23.44
CA SER A 254 19.36 -3.18 22.63
C SER A 254 18.67 -4.46 23.09
N TYR A 255 19.43 -5.47 23.54
CA TYR A 255 18.90 -6.73 24.06
C TYR A 255 18.23 -6.53 25.43
N ARG A 256 18.76 -5.62 26.27
CA ARG A 256 18.09 -5.18 27.52
C ARG A 256 16.89 -4.27 27.26
N ALA A 257 16.80 -3.66 26.08
CA ALA A 257 15.70 -2.81 25.64
C ALA A 257 14.76 -3.53 24.66
N SER A 258 14.63 -4.86 24.81
CA SER A 258 14.18 -5.92 23.86
C SER A 258 12.90 -5.73 23.04
N ASP A 259 12.22 -4.58 23.04
CA ASP A 259 10.94 -4.36 22.34
C ASP A 259 10.90 -3.07 21.53
N PHE A 260 12.02 -2.57 21.00
CA PHE A 260 11.97 -1.39 20.14
C PHE A 260 11.26 -1.70 18.82
N LYS A 261 9.96 -1.42 18.80
CA LYS A 261 9.11 -1.41 17.62
C LYS A 261 8.56 -0.01 17.46
N LEU A 262 9.18 0.76 16.57
CA LEU A 262 8.61 2.04 16.15
C LEU A 262 7.23 1.75 15.54
N ASP A 263 6.20 2.38 16.08
CA ASP A 263 4.88 2.26 15.49
C ASP A 263 4.86 3.01 14.17
N ILE A 264 4.61 2.26 13.10
CA ILE A 264 4.50 2.79 11.73
C ILE A 264 3.03 2.84 11.29
N ARG A 265 2.09 2.62 12.21
CA ARG A 265 0.64 2.76 11.99
C ARG A 265 0.25 4.22 12.09
N GLY A 266 -0.86 4.59 11.46
CA GLY A 266 -1.41 5.93 11.66
C GLY A 266 -1.00 6.95 10.60
N HIS A 267 -0.33 6.50 9.53
CA HIS A 267 0.31 7.40 8.58
C HIS A 267 -0.13 7.18 7.14
N ILE A 268 -0.95 6.17 6.88
CA ILE A 268 -1.59 5.96 5.58
C ILE A 268 -3.07 6.24 5.73
N TYR A 269 -3.57 7.13 4.87
CA TYR A 269 -4.93 7.62 4.89
C TYR A 269 -5.61 7.32 3.56
N LEU A 270 -6.92 7.09 3.63
CA LEU A 270 -7.80 6.97 2.48
C LEU A 270 -9.05 7.83 2.72
N PRO A 271 -9.54 8.55 1.70
CA PRO A 271 -10.86 9.15 1.76
C PRO A 271 -11.92 8.06 1.87
N THR A 272 -12.97 8.35 2.63
CA THR A 272 -14.20 7.55 2.70
C THR A 272 -15.38 8.47 2.45
N HIS A 273 -16.57 7.89 2.34
CA HIS A 273 -17.81 8.65 2.18
C HIS A 273 -18.17 9.46 3.45
N ARG A 274 -17.42 9.27 4.55
CA ARG A 274 -17.52 10.05 5.80
C ARG A 274 -16.33 10.99 6.04
N GLY A 275 -15.44 11.14 5.06
CA GLY A 275 -14.23 11.93 5.16
C GLY A 275 -12.95 11.08 5.20
N ILE A 276 -11.82 11.75 5.42
CA ILE A 276 -10.50 11.12 5.42
C ILE A 276 -10.31 10.28 6.69
N GLN A 277 -9.85 9.04 6.52
CA GLN A 277 -9.61 8.11 7.62
C GLN A 277 -8.20 7.54 7.54
N VAL A 278 -7.56 7.32 8.71
CA VAL A 278 -6.40 6.43 8.83
C VAL A 278 -6.79 5.02 8.38
N ALA A 279 -6.16 4.53 7.32
CA ALA A 279 -6.44 3.24 6.72
C ALA A 279 -5.51 2.12 7.21
N ASP A 280 -4.45 2.43 7.97
CA ASP A 280 -3.48 1.45 8.45
C ASP A 280 -3.39 1.35 9.99
N ARG A 281 -4.50 1.62 10.69
CA ARG A 281 -4.61 1.53 12.16
C ARG A 281 -4.27 0.14 12.71
N GLY A 282 -4.62 -0.92 11.99
CA GLY A 282 -4.47 -2.29 12.48
C GLY A 282 -5.36 -2.60 13.69
N GLU A 283 -6.48 -1.89 13.82
CA GLU A 283 -7.39 -1.98 14.96
C GLU A 283 -8.29 -3.22 14.86
N ALA A 284 -8.61 -3.81 16.00
CA ALA A 284 -9.56 -4.90 16.05
C ALA A 284 -10.97 -4.39 15.69
N LEU A 285 -11.74 -5.20 14.96
CA LEU A 285 -13.11 -4.86 14.60
C LEU A 285 -13.97 -4.52 15.82
N SER A 286 -13.76 -5.19 16.96
CA SER A 286 -14.48 -4.90 18.20
C SER A 286 -14.25 -3.48 18.72
N THR A 287 -13.06 -2.90 18.50
CA THR A 287 -12.77 -1.50 18.83
C THR A 287 -13.53 -0.56 17.91
N ILE A 288 -13.50 -0.79 16.60
CA ILE A 288 -14.26 -0.01 15.62
C ILE A 288 -15.76 -0.06 15.88
N LEU A 289 -16.30 -1.24 16.21
CA LEU A 289 -17.73 -1.37 16.53
C LEU A 289 -18.10 -0.53 17.76
N LYS A 290 -17.25 -0.48 18.79
CA LYS A 290 -17.47 0.41 19.95
C LYS A 290 -17.40 1.88 19.57
N GLU A 291 -16.44 2.30 18.75
CA GLU A 291 -16.34 3.67 18.24
C GLU A 291 -17.58 4.09 17.44
N LEU A 292 -18.17 3.14 16.71
CA LEU A 292 -19.44 3.33 15.98
C LEU A 292 -20.67 3.31 16.90
N GLY A 293 -20.49 3.09 18.21
CA GLY A 293 -21.53 3.07 19.23
C GLY A 293 -22.31 1.76 19.29
N PHE A 294 -21.70 0.63 18.94
CA PHE A 294 -22.27 -0.69 19.20
C PHE A 294 -21.76 -1.24 20.54
N GLU A 295 -22.65 -1.42 21.51
CA GLU A 295 -22.28 -1.96 22.83
C GLU A 295 -22.35 -3.50 22.85
N LYS A 296 -23.46 -4.05 22.36
CA LYS A 296 -23.72 -5.50 22.29
C LYS A 296 -24.33 -5.87 20.93
N PRO A 297 -23.56 -5.73 19.84
CA PRO A 297 -24.08 -6.00 18.51
C PRO A 297 -24.41 -7.49 18.31
N LYS A 298 -25.53 -7.75 17.63
CA LYS A 298 -25.84 -9.05 17.04
C LYS A 298 -25.07 -9.17 15.72
N VAL A 299 -24.12 -10.10 15.67
CA VAL A 299 -23.32 -10.37 14.48
C VAL A 299 -23.83 -11.64 13.81
N ARG A 300 -24.30 -11.53 12.57
CA ARG A 300 -24.78 -12.65 11.77
C ARG A 300 -24.00 -12.74 10.47
N ARG A 301 -23.43 -13.90 10.18
CA ARG A 301 -22.80 -14.15 8.87
C ARG A 301 -23.87 -14.19 7.78
N ILE A 302 -23.60 -13.55 6.65
CA ILE A 302 -24.48 -13.53 5.49
C ILE A 302 -23.72 -13.95 4.22
N GLY A 303 -24.46 -14.48 3.24
CA GLY A 303 -23.90 -14.98 1.99
C GLY A 303 -23.47 -16.45 2.05
N HIS A 304 -22.48 -16.80 1.22
CA HIS A 304 -21.97 -18.16 1.10
C HIS A 304 -21.30 -18.67 2.40
N PRO A 305 -21.31 -19.98 2.70
CA PRO A 305 -20.54 -20.56 3.82
C PRO A 305 -19.03 -20.30 3.80
N PHE A 306 -18.48 -19.72 2.74
CA PHE A 306 -17.08 -19.27 2.64
C PHE A 306 -16.92 -17.75 2.53
N SER A 307 -18.00 -16.95 2.44
CA SER A 307 -17.88 -15.48 2.48
C SER A 307 -17.69 -15.00 3.91
N LEU A 308 -16.67 -14.19 4.16
CA LEU A 308 -16.46 -13.55 5.45
C LEU A 308 -17.19 -12.19 5.52
N THR A 309 -18.49 -12.22 5.21
CA THR A 309 -19.38 -11.06 5.26
C THR A 309 -20.35 -11.20 6.42
N TYR A 310 -20.46 -10.15 7.23
CA TYR A 310 -21.22 -10.12 8.46
C TYR A 310 -22.18 -8.94 8.46
N LEU A 311 -23.44 -9.22 8.76
CA LEU A 311 -24.41 -8.23 9.15
C LEU A 311 -24.26 -7.95 10.64
N VAL A 312 -24.07 -6.69 11.01
CA VAL A 312 -24.01 -6.26 12.39
C VAL A 312 -25.23 -5.39 12.67
N ASP A 313 -26.05 -5.82 13.61
CA ASP A 313 -27.29 -5.17 14.01
C ASP A 313 -27.27 -4.92 15.51
N GLY A 314 -27.58 -3.71 15.93
CA GLY A 314 -27.60 -3.31 17.33
C GLY A 314 -27.74 -1.81 17.47
N ASP A 315 -28.28 -1.37 18.60
CA ASP A 315 -28.29 0.04 18.97
C ASP A 315 -28.96 0.94 17.91
N GLY A 316 -30.02 0.43 17.28
CA GLY A 316 -30.79 1.11 16.21
C GLY A 316 -30.05 1.22 14.88
N LYS A 317 -28.87 0.62 14.74
CA LYS A 317 -28.00 0.70 13.57
C LYS A 317 -27.83 -0.66 12.92
N ARG A 318 -27.61 -0.63 11.60
CA ARG A 318 -27.30 -1.82 10.82
C ARG A 318 -26.17 -1.51 9.84
N ILE A 319 -25.10 -2.29 9.91
CA ILE A 319 -23.91 -2.14 9.07
C ILE A 319 -23.49 -3.48 8.47
N LEU A 320 -22.75 -3.40 7.38
CA LEU A 320 -22.11 -4.55 6.75
C LEU A 320 -20.62 -4.53 7.07
N VAL A 321 -20.08 -5.67 7.51
CA VAL A 321 -18.64 -5.85 7.68
C VAL A 321 -18.17 -6.96 6.75
N LYS A 322 -17.23 -6.64 5.88
CA LYS A 322 -16.60 -7.60 4.97
C LYS A 322 -15.14 -7.77 5.35
N MET A 323 -14.71 -9.02 5.57
CA MET A 323 -13.32 -9.37 5.81
C MET A 323 -12.73 -10.04 4.56
N TYR A 324 -11.44 -9.85 4.35
CA TYR A 324 -10.72 -10.37 3.19
C TYR A 324 -9.61 -11.30 3.67
N GLY A 325 -9.94 -12.58 3.75
CA GLY A 325 -9.05 -13.64 4.21
C GLY A 325 -8.46 -14.47 3.07
N ARG A 326 -7.41 -15.26 3.38
CA ARG A 326 -6.86 -16.27 2.43
C ARG A 326 -7.80 -17.47 2.24
N PHE A 327 -8.65 -17.77 3.22
CA PHE A 327 -9.58 -18.91 3.14
C PHE A 327 -10.85 -18.62 2.33
N ASP A 328 -11.12 -17.35 2.01
CA ASP A 328 -12.15 -16.98 1.02
C ASP A 328 -11.84 -17.53 -0.37
N LEU A 329 -10.59 -17.90 -0.63
CA LEU A 329 -10.13 -18.43 -1.92
C LEU A 329 -10.80 -19.74 -2.32
N ALA A 330 -11.27 -20.53 -1.36
CA ALA A 330 -12.00 -21.76 -1.65
C ALA A 330 -13.26 -21.52 -2.51
N LYS A 331 -13.84 -20.30 -2.45
CA LYS A 331 -14.97 -19.90 -3.31
C LYS A 331 -14.57 -19.69 -4.79
N TRP A 332 -13.28 -19.43 -5.05
CA TRP A 332 -12.74 -19.08 -6.36
C TRP A 332 -11.94 -20.19 -7.04
N ILE A 333 -11.37 -21.14 -6.29
CA ILE A 333 -10.54 -22.21 -6.85
C ILE A 333 -11.23 -22.96 -7.99
N PRO A 334 -12.52 -23.38 -7.88
CA PRO A 334 -13.19 -24.08 -8.99
C PRO A 334 -13.40 -23.18 -10.23
N VAL A 335 -13.77 -21.91 -10.02
CA VAL A 335 -13.99 -20.96 -11.13
C VAL A 335 -12.67 -20.60 -11.79
N SER A 336 -11.65 -20.23 -11.03
CA SER A 336 -10.33 -19.85 -11.55
C SER A 336 -9.64 -20.98 -12.32
N LEU A 337 -9.85 -22.25 -11.96
CA LEU A 337 -9.29 -23.40 -12.68
C LEU A 337 -10.02 -23.64 -14.03
N TRP A 338 -11.30 -23.30 -14.11
CA TRP A 338 -12.14 -23.45 -15.32
C TRP A 338 -12.17 -22.20 -16.21
N SER A 339 -11.98 -21.01 -15.64
CA SER A 339 -12.09 -19.70 -16.32
C SER A 339 -10.74 -19.05 -16.61
N GLN A 340 -9.61 -19.67 -16.24
CA GLN A 340 -8.25 -19.14 -16.47
C GLN A 340 -7.94 -18.87 -17.95
N LEU A 341 -8.64 -19.54 -18.88
CA LEU A 341 -8.55 -19.29 -20.32
C LEU A 341 -9.42 -18.10 -20.79
N ALA A 342 -10.32 -17.59 -19.93
CA ALA A 342 -11.30 -16.56 -20.28
C ALA A 342 -11.06 -15.23 -19.54
N VAL A 343 -10.69 -15.24 -18.24
CA VAL A 343 -10.56 -14.04 -17.41
C VAL A 343 -9.53 -14.19 -16.27
N ASP A 344 -8.74 -13.13 -16.03
CA ASP A 344 -7.88 -13.00 -14.85
C ASP A 344 -8.66 -12.49 -13.62
N PHE A 345 -8.81 -13.36 -12.62
CA PHE A 345 -9.37 -13.06 -11.30
C PHE A 345 -8.29 -12.70 -10.28
N GLU A 346 -8.58 -11.72 -9.43
CA GLU A 346 -7.71 -11.29 -8.33
C GLU A 346 -7.91 -12.18 -7.09
N VAL A 347 -6.81 -12.76 -6.64
CA VAL A 347 -6.75 -13.77 -5.58
C VAL A 347 -6.21 -13.14 -4.29
N LYS A 348 -5.35 -12.12 -4.37
CA LYS A 348 -4.70 -11.55 -3.18
C LYS A 348 -5.74 -10.79 -2.35
N PRO A 349 -5.94 -11.12 -1.06
CA PRO A 349 -6.98 -10.50 -0.24
C PRO A 349 -6.87 -8.98 -0.14
N LYS A 350 -5.65 -8.44 -0.06
CA LYS A 350 -5.41 -7.00 -0.09
C LYS A 350 -5.87 -6.37 -1.39
N ASN A 351 -5.55 -6.96 -2.54
CA ASN A 351 -5.97 -6.41 -3.84
C ASN A 351 -7.49 -6.48 -4.01
N ARG A 352 -8.14 -7.56 -3.56
CA ARG A 352 -9.62 -7.65 -3.53
C ARG A 352 -10.26 -6.52 -2.71
N LEU A 353 -9.71 -6.22 -1.53
CA LEU A 353 -10.15 -5.08 -0.71
C LEU A 353 -9.95 -3.74 -1.43
N LEU A 354 -8.80 -3.54 -2.07
CA LEU A 354 -8.48 -2.30 -2.79
C LEU A 354 -9.33 -2.12 -4.06
N ASN A 355 -9.62 -3.18 -4.80
CA ASN A 355 -10.53 -3.18 -5.94
C ASN A 355 -11.94 -2.76 -5.51
N GLU A 356 -12.41 -3.32 -4.41
CA GLU A 356 -13.75 -3.01 -3.90
C GLU A 356 -13.83 -1.57 -3.37
N TYR A 357 -12.76 -1.08 -2.73
CA TYR A 357 -12.63 0.32 -2.37
C TYR A 357 -12.68 1.22 -3.61
N LEU A 358 -11.86 0.92 -4.64
CA LEU A 358 -11.82 1.67 -5.89
C LEU A 358 -13.21 1.74 -6.54
N GLY A 359 -13.90 0.61 -6.67
CA GLY A 359 -15.22 0.56 -7.30
C GLY A 359 -16.25 1.41 -6.58
N LEU A 360 -16.27 1.39 -5.25
CA LEU A 360 -17.20 2.21 -4.47
C LEU A 360 -16.88 3.72 -4.58
N MET A 361 -15.61 4.10 -4.56
CA MET A 361 -15.21 5.49 -4.74
C MET A 361 -15.61 5.99 -6.14
N LYS A 362 -15.34 5.20 -7.19
CA LYS A 362 -15.74 5.54 -8.57
C LYS A 362 -17.25 5.61 -8.75
N PHE A 363 -17.99 4.68 -8.15
CA PHE A 363 -19.45 4.76 -8.20
C PHE A 363 -19.98 6.02 -7.53
N SER A 364 -19.37 6.44 -6.42
CA SER A 364 -19.74 7.70 -5.76
C SER A 364 -19.40 8.92 -6.60
N GLU A 365 -18.22 8.98 -7.21
CA GLU A 365 -17.79 10.09 -8.09
C GLU A 365 -18.72 10.26 -9.30
N GLU A 366 -19.18 9.14 -9.86
CA GLU A 366 -20.02 9.09 -11.07
C GLU A 366 -21.53 9.12 -10.76
N GLY A 367 -21.91 9.26 -9.48
CA GLY A 367 -23.30 9.29 -9.04
C GLY A 367 -24.08 7.98 -9.28
N LEU A 368 -23.37 6.85 -9.38
CA LEU A 368 -23.97 5.51 -9.46
C LEU A 368 -24.43 5.04 -8.07
N PRO A 369 -25.37 4.09 -7.93
CA PRO A 369 -25.73 3.55 -6.63
C PRO A 369 -24.59 2.74 -5.99
N TYR A 370 -24.23 3.05 -4.74
CA TYR A 370 -23.15 2.38 -4.01
C TYR A 370 -23.50 2.18 -2.53
N THR A 371 -22.69 1.38 -1.83
CA THR A 371 -22.81 1.23 -0.36
C THR A 371 -21.74 2.06 0.34
N PRO A 372 -22.10 3.15 1.05
CA PRO A 372 -21.12 4.05 1.65
C PRO A 372 -20.12 3.34 2.56
N ILE A 373 -18.84 3.59 2.32
CA ILE A 373 -17.74 3.13 3.17
C ILE A 373 -17.73 3.97 4.45
N ILE A 374 -17.90 3.29 5.58
CA ILE A 374 -17.78 3.88 6.92
C ILE A 374 -16.34 3.80 7.41
N CYS A 375 -15.69 2.65 7.22
CA CYS A 375 -14.33 2.41 7.71
C CYS A 375 -13.61 1.37 6.85
N ILE A 376 -12.29 1.51 6.70
CA ILE A 376 -11.39 0.54 6.06
C ILE A 376 -10.12 0.33 6.88
N ASP A 377 -9.65 -0.91 6.99
CA ASP A 377 -8.34 -1.23 7.57
C ASP A 377 -7.52 -2.13 6.64
N LEU A 378 -6.43 -1.58 6.09
CA LEU A 378 -5.51 -2.22 5.15
C LEU A 378 -4.53 -3.20 5.81
N ARG A 379 -4.42 -3.20 7.15
CA ARG A 379 -3.56 -4.13 7.90
C ARG A 379 -4.34 -5.37 8.35
N LYS A 380 -5.56 -5.19 8.83
CA LYS A 380 -6.47 -6.26 9.27
C LYS A 380 -7.36 -6.77 8.14
N LEU A 381 -7.39 -6.07 7.01
CA LEU A 381 -8.08 -6.44 5.78
C LEU A 381 -9.60 -6.60 6.00
N TYR A 382 -10.24 -5.53 6.46
CA TYR A 382 -11.70 -5.45 6.50
C TYR A 382 -12.21 -4.09 6.04
N MET A 383 -13.48 -4.07 5.64
CA MET A 383 -14.23 -2.86 5.30
C MET A 383 -15.59 -2.89 5.99
N VAL A 384 -15.99 -1.75 6.53
CA VAL A 384 -17.31 -1.50 7.14
C VAL A 384 -18.09 -0.58 6.24
N ARG A 385 -19.34 -0.94 5.93
CA ARG A 385 -20.24 -0.17 5.07
C ARG A 385 -21.61 0.02 5.68
N GLU A 386 -22.32 1.00 5.16
CA GLU A 386 -23.76 1.12 5.42
C GLU A 386 -24.52 -0.05 4.81
N TYR A 387 -25.56 -0.48 5.52
CA TYR A 387 -26.45 -1.53 5.04
C TYR A 387 -27.56 -0.94 4.16
N VAL A 388 -27.74 -1.50 2.97
CA VAL A 388 -28.84 -1.13 2.08
C VAL A 388 -29.97 -2.16 2.21
N TYR A 389 -31.18 -1.67 2.43
CA TYR A 389 -32.39 -2.49 2.46
C TYR A 389 -32.87 -2.76 1.05
N GLY A 390 -33.20 -4.02 0.78
CA GLY A 390 -33.66 -4.43 -0.55
C GLY A 390 -33.77 -5.93 -0.67
N GLU A 391 -34.02 -6.36 -1.90
CA GLU A 391 -34.13 -7.77 -2.24
C GLU A 391 -33.12 -8.17 -3.32
N SER A 392 -32.49 -9.33 -3.17
CA SER A 392 -31.53 -9.82 -4.16
C SER A 392 -32.22 -10.25 -5.45
N LEU A 393 -31.59 -10.00 -6.59
CA LEU A 393 -32.12 -10.37 -7.90
C LEU A 393 -32.33 -11.89 -8.02
N LYS A 394 -31.46 -12.69 -7.38
CA LYS A 394 -31.62 -14.15 -7.23
C LYS A 394 -32.98 -14.54 -6.62
N SER A 395 -33.38 -13.91 -5.51
CA SER A 395 -34.68 -14.19 -4.89
C SER A 395 -35.85 -13.81 -5.79
N MET A 396 -35.72 -12.70 -6.52
CA MET A 396 -36.75 -12.23 -7.44
C MET A 396 -36.93 -13.13 -8.66
N LEU A 397 -35.84 -13.68 -9.20
CA LEU A 397 -35.87 -14.67 -10.28
C LEU A 397 -36.57 -15.96 -9.85
N LYS A 398 -36.23 -16.49 -8.68
CA LYS A 398 -36.81 -17.75 -8.17
C LYS A 398 -38.33 -17.72 -7.97
N ARG A 399 -38.89 -16.54 -7.70
CA ARG A 399 -40.33 -16.34 -7.55
C ARG A 399 -41.02 -15.80 -8.81
N CYS A 400 -40.29 -15.70 -9.93
CA CYS A 400 -40.78 -15.15 -11.20
C CYS A 400 -41.47 -13.79 -11.04
N SER A 401 -40.80 -12.83 -10.37
CA SER A 401 -41.38 -11.50 -10.14
C SER A 401 -41.75 -10.80 -11.45
N GLU A 402 -42.94 -10.21 -11.54
CA GLU A 402 -43.40 -9.48 -12.74
C GLU A 402 -42.49 -8.30 -13.13
N LYS A 403 -41.78 -7.72 -12.15
CA LYS A 403 -40.84 -6.60 -12.36
C LYS A 403 -39.48 -7.02 -12.91
N ILE A 404 -39.22 -8.32 -13.04
CA ILE A 404 -37.87 -8.81 -13.37
C ILE A 404 -37.39 -8.27 -14.72
N ARG A 405 -38.28 -8.16 -15.69
CA ARG A 405 -37.99 -7.64 -17.03
C ARG A 405 -37.51 -6.18 -16.98
N GLU A 406 -38.24 -5.33 -16.27
CA GLU A 406 -37.90 -3.92 -16.07
C GLU A 406 -36.55 -3.77 -15.36
N ILE A 407 -36.34 -4.58 -14.31
CA ILE A 407 -35.09 -4.57 -13.52
C ILE A 407 -33.89 -4.96 -14.36
N TYR A 408 -34.01 -5.93 -15.28
CA TYR A 408 -32.91 -6.26 -16.18
C TYR A 408 -32.60 -5.16 -17.21
N GLY A 409 -33.60 -4.37 -17.62
CA GLY A 409 -33.36 -3.16 -18.41
C GLY A 409 -32.58 -2.09 -17.63
N LEU A 410 -32.96 -1.84 -16.37
CA LEU A 410 -32.21 -0.95 -15.48
C LEU A 410 -30.79 -1.46 -15.22
N LEU A 411 -30.63 -2.78 -15.05
CA LEU A 411 -29.33 -3.42 -14.84
C LEU A 411 -28.45 -3.32 -16.09
N GLY A 412 -29.02 -3.53 -17.27
CA GLY A 412 -28.36 -3.30 -18.55
C GLY A 412 -27.81 -1.88 -18.63
N SER A 413 -28.67 -0.88 -18.38
CA SER A 413 -28.26 0.53 -18.38
C SER A 413 -27.15 0.84 -17.38
N LEU A 414 -27.23 0.30 -16.16
CA LEU A 414 -26.20 0.47 -15.15
C LEU A 414 -24.85 -0.12 -15.60
N ILE A 415 -24.84 -1.36 -16.10
CA ILE A 415 -23.62 -2.03 -16.56
C ILE A 415 -23.06 -1.33 -17.81
N GLY A 416 -23.92 -0.91 -18.74
CA GLY A 416 -23.52 -0.12 -19.91
C GLY A 416 -22.81 1.18 -19.52
N ARG A 417 -23.33 1.90 -18.51
CA ARG A 417 -22.68 3.10 -17.98
C ARG A 417 -21.32 2.80 -17.37
N ILE A 418 -21.21 1.74 -16.56
CA ILE A 418 -19.93 1.32 -15.94
C ILE A 418 -18.88 0.96 -17.00
N HIS A 419 -19.30 0.22 -18.03
CA HIS A 419 -18.45 -0.15 -19.16
C HIS A 419 -18.00 1.06 -19.98
N ASN A 420 -18.90 2.02 -20.22
CA ASN A 420 -18.58 3.27 -20.91
C ASN A 420 -17.60 4.15 -20.13
N LEU A 421 -17.60 4.05 -18.79
CA LEU A 421 -16.58 4.68 -17.92
C LEU A 421 -15.22 3.96 -17.95
N GLY A 422 -15.10 2.88 -18.72
CA GLY A 422 -13.86 2.12 -18.85
C GLY A 422 -13.59 1.15 -17.70
N TYR A 423 -14.63 0.70 -16.98
CA TYR A 423 -14.48 -0.25 -15.87
C TYR A 423 -15.14 -1.59 -16.13
N ARG A 424 -14.54 -2.65 -15.58
CA ARG A 424 -15.09 -4.00 -15.53
C ARG A 424 -15.43 -4.38 -14.10
N LEU A 425 -16.57 -5.05 -13.89
CA LEU A 425 -17.04 -5.58 -12.61
C LEU A 425 -16.37 -6.91 -12.26
N GLY A 426 -16.28 -7.84 -13.23
CA GLY A 426 -15.54 -9.11 -13.13
C GLY A 426 -16.22 -10.26 -12.40
N ASP A 427 -17.25 -10.02 -11.57
CA ASP A 427 -18.00 -11.06 -10.86
C ASP A 427 -19.50 -10.72 -10.78
N VAL A 428 -20.16 -10.71 -11.93
CA VAL A 428 -21.53 -10.23 -12.06
C VAL A 428 -22.51 -11.38 -11.98
N LYS A 429 -23.25 -11.45 -10.87
CA LYS A 429 -24.18 -12.55 -10.57
C LYS A 429 -25.50 -12.03 -10.00
N PRO A 430 -26.65 -12.69 -10.25
CA PRO A 430 -27.91 -12.29 -9.64
C PRO A 430 -27.88 -12.22 -8.11
N SER A 431 -27.02 -12.99 -7.44
CA SER A 431 -26.85 -12.93 -5.97
C SER A 431 -26.09 -11.69 -5.49
N HIS A 432 -25.36 -10.99 -6.36
CA HIS A 432 -24.60 -9.77 -6.04
C HIS A 432 -25.33 -8.49 -6.44
N ILE A 433 -26.49 -8.61 -7.08
CA ILE A 433 -27.35 -7.48 -7.42
C ILE A 433 -28.50 -7.38 -6.41
N LEU A 434 -28.65 -6.20 -5.83
CA LEU A 434 -29.72 -5.88 -4.88
C LEU A 434 -30.62 -4.80 -5.49
N PHE A 435 -31.92 -5.08 -5.55
CA PHE A 435 -32.92 -4.07 -5.81
C PHE A 435 -33.31 -3.41 -4.49
N GLY A 436 -32.86 -2.18 -4.30
CA GLY A 436 -33.06 -1.40 -3.09
C GLY A 436 -34.52 -1.00 -2.90
N SER A 437 -34.92 -0.79 -1.65
CA SER A 437 -36.24 -0.24 -1.32
C SER A 437 -36.45 1.19 -1.84
N ASP A 438 -35.37 1.87 -2.21
CA ASP A 438 -35.36 3.17 -2.88
C ASP A 438 -35.53 3.09 -4.41
N GLY A 439 -35.73 1.88 -4.96
CA GLY A 439 -35.92 1.65 -6.39
C GLY A 439 -34.63 1.62 -7.20
N ARG A 440 -33.45 1.63 -6.56
CA ARG A 440 -32.14 1.61 -7.25
C ARG A 440 -31.53 0.21 -7.24
N LEU A 441 -30.62 -0.03 -8.20
CA LEU A 441 -29.85 -1.27 -8.27
C LEU A 441 -28.45 -1.07 -7.70
N TYR A 442 -28.12 -1.91 -6.72
CA TYR A 442 -26.81 -1.91 -6.07
C TYR A 442 -26.03 -3.17 -6.44
N ILE A 443 -24.76 -2.97 -6.82
CA ILE A 443 -23.79 -4.05 -7.01
C ILE A 443 -23.02 -4.21 -5.70
N LEU A 444 -23.19 -5.35 -5.03
CA LEU A 444 -22.74 -5.55 -3.65
C LEU A 444 -21.30 -6.05 -3.54
N ASP A 445 -20.80 -6.80 -4.54
CA ASP A 445 -19.45 -7.35 -4.55
C ASP A 445 -18.65 -6.76 -5.71
N LEU A 446 -17.63 -5.96 -5.37
CA LEU A 446 -16.71 -5.33 -6.31
C LEU A 446 -15.27 -5.83 -6.10
N GLU A 447 -15.07 -7.02 -5.52
CA GLU A 447 -13.72 -7.61 -5.30
C GLU A 447 -12.90 -7.76 -6.60
N GLN A 448 -13.58 -7.89 -7.74
CA GLN A 448 -12.98 -8.09 -9.07
C GLN A 448 -13.01 -6.82 -9.94
N PHE A 449 -13.48 -5.71 -9.37
CA PHE A 449 -13.58 -4.42 -10.05
C PHE A 449 -12.20 -3.90 -10.45
N LYS A 450 -12.05 -3.49 -11.71
CA LYS A 450 -10.81 -2.89 -12.21
C LYS A 450 -11.03 -2.04 -13.46
N GLU A 451 -10.10 -1.13 -13.69
CA GLU A 451 -9.96 -0.40 -14.96
C GLU A 451 -9.82 -1.42 -16.11
N SER A 452 -10.58 -1.21 -17.18
CA SER A 452 -10.73 -2.17 -18.27
C SER A 452 -9.50 -2.18 -19.16
N ASN A 453 -8.75 -3.28 -19.07
CA ASN A 453 -7.69 -3.67 -20.02
C ASN A 453 -7.97 -5.03 -20.68
N GLN A 454 -9.18 -5.57 -20.47
CA GLN A 454 -9.66 -6.88 -20.89
C GLN A 454 -11.06 -6.75 -21.48
N SER A 455 -11.57 -7.78 -22.14
CA SER A 455 -12.87 -7.65 -22.77
C SER A 455 -14.02 -7.66 -21.74
N LEU A 456 -14.90 -6.68 -21.90
CA LEU A 456 -16.03 -6.38 -21.03
C LEU A 456 -17.20 -7.36 -21.22
N GLY A 457 -17.18 -8.16 -22.29
CA GLY A 457 -18.23 -9.12 -22.60
C GLY A 457 -18.37 -10.22 -21.54
N TRP A 458 -17.33 -10.48 -20.75
CA TRP A 458 -17.40 -11.42 -19.62
C TRP A 458 -18.50 -11.06 -18.62
N ASP A 459 -18.62 -9.78 -18.26
CA ASP A 459 -19.59 -9.33 -17.24
C ASP A 459 -21.02 -9.61 -17.71
N ILE A 460 -21.28 -9.44 -19.01
CA ILE A 460 -22.56 -9.71 -19.64
C ILE A 460 -22.81 -11.21 -19.74
N ALA A 461 -21.82 -11.97 -20.25
CA ALA A 461 -21.91 -13.41 -20.38
C ALA A 461 -22.18 -14.06 -19.00
N GLU A 462 -21.33 -13.81 -18.01
CA GLU A 462 -21.45 -14.36 -16.67
C GLU A 462 -22.83 -14.05 -16.06
N LEU A 463 -23.30 -12.80 -16.17
CA LEU A 463 -24.62 -12.42 -15.69
C LEU A 463 -25.72 -13.25 -16.36
N LEU A 464 -25.75 -13.32 -17.69
CA LEU A 464 -26.85 -13.98 -18.43
C LEU A 464 -26.83 -15.50 -18.24
N TYR A 465 -25.65 -16.15 -18.28
CA TYR A 465 -25.53 -17.58 -18.04
C TYR A 465 -25.91 -17.96 -16.59
N LEU A 466 -25.53 -17.15 -15.60
CA LEU A 466 -25.92 -17.43 -14.22
C LEU A 466 -27.36 -17.03 -13.91
N THR A 467 -27.93 -16.10 -14.68
CA THR A 467 -29.36 -15.79 -14.63
C THR A 467 -30.19 -17.00 -15.04
N SER A 468 -29.80 -17.71 -16.11
CA SER A 468 -30.57 -18.87 -16.58
C SER A 468 -30.65 -20.00 -15.55
N ILE A 469 -29.58 -20.19 -14.74
CA ILE A 469 -29.56 -21.16 -13.63
C ILE A 469 -30.58 -20.82 -12.54
N GLU A 470 -30.86 -19.54 -12.31
CA GLU A 470 -31.78 -19.10 -11.26
C GLU A 470 -33.24 -19.00 -11.74
N ILE A 471 -33.51 -19.14 -13.04
CA ILE A 471 -34.86 -19.17 -13.61
C ILE A 471 -35.49 -20.55 -13.36
N PRO A 472 -36.67 -20.64 -12.71
CA PRO A 472 -37.35 -21.90 -12.49
C PRO A 472 -37.68 -22.63 -13.79
N ASN A 473 -37.45 -23.95 -13.82
CA ASN A 473 -37.75 -24.85 -14.94
C ASN A 473 -37.14 -24.48 -16.31
N GLY A 474 -36.13 -23.59 -16.33
CA GLY A 474 -35.49 -23.17 -17.59
C GLY A 474 -36.46 -22.46 -18.54
N ASP A 475 -37.36 -21.61 -18.03
CA ASP A 475 -38.31 -20.84 -18.85
C ASP A 475 -37.58 -19.94 -19.88
N LEU A 476 -37.47 -20.46 -21.11
CA LEU A 476 -36.81 -19.78 -22.21
C LEU A 476 -37.55 -18.53 -22.70
N LYS A 477 -38.86 -18.42 -22.46
CA LYS A 477 -39.63 -17.23 -22.81
C LYS A 477 -39.25 -16.09 -21.86
N LEU A 478 -39.23 -16.37 -20.55
CA LEU A 478 -38.77 -15.40 -19.56
C LEU A 478 -37.30 -14.99 -19.80
N LEU A 479 -36.43 -15.97 -20.08
CA LEU A 479 -35.04 -15.71 -20.40
C LEU A 479 -34.88 -14.81 -21.63
N LYS A 480 -35.69 -15.05 -22.68
CA LYS A 480 -35.73 -14.19 -23.87
C LYS A 480 -36.09 -12.75 -23.52
N ASP A 481 -37.17 -12.56 -22.77
CA ASP A 481 -37.66 -11.24 -22.38
C ASP A 481 -36.65 -10.48 -21.51
N ILE A 482 -35.92 -11.22 -20.65
CA ILE A 482 -34.81 -10.70 -19.85
C ILE A 482 -33.65 -10.25 -20.75
N ILE A 483 -33.20 -11.08 -21.69
CA ILE A 483 -32.09 -10.76 -22.60
C ILE A 483 -32.44 -9.53 -23.43
N ASP A 484 -33.64 -9.50 -24.02
CA ASP A 484 -34.09 -8.38 -24.87
C ASP A 484 -34.08 -7.07 -24.05
N SER A 485 -34.64 -7.08 -22.84
CA SER A 485 -34.69 -5.87 -22.00
C SER A 485 -33.31 -5.45 -21.51
N PHE A 486 -32.45 -6.41 -21.16
CA PHE A 486 -31.07 -6.14 -20.77
C PHE A 486 -30.27 -5.48 -21.89
N VAL A 487 -30.36 -6.02 -23.12
CA VAL A 487 -29.64 -5.49 -24.29
C VAL A 487 -30.09 -4.06 -24.59
N ASP A 488 -31.40 -3.80 -24.59
CA ASP A 488 -31.95 -2.46 -24.80
C ASP A 488 -31.42 -1.47 -23.74
N GLY A 489 -31.44 -1.89 -22.47
CA GLY A 489 -30.88 -1.13 -21.37
C GLY A 489 -29.37 -0.88 -21.53
N TYR A 490 -28.60 -1.91 -21.89
CA TYR A 490 -27.15 -1.85 -22.04
C TYR A 490 -26.71 -0.85 -23.08
N ILE A 491 -27.33 -0.88 -24.26
CA ILE A 491 -27.09 0.11 -25.32
C ILE A 491 -27.51 1.50 -24.87
N ALA A 492 -28.69 1.65 -24.24
CA ALA A 492 -29.14 2.94 -23.71
C ALA A 492 -28.21 3.52 -22.62
N GLY A 493 -27.49 2.65 -21.89
CA GLY A 493 -26.48 3.02 -20.91
C GLY A 493 -25.13 3.45 -21.52
N GLY A 494 -24.98 3.40 -22.85
CA GLY A 494 -23.71 3.70 -23.54
C GLY A 494 -22.82 2.48 -23.76
N GLY A 495 -23.32 1.26 -23.51
CA GLY A 495 -22.62 0.04 -23.87
C GLY A 495 -22.55 -0.15 -25.39
N THR A 496 -21.51 -0.84 -25.88
CA THR A 496 -21.30 -1.03 -27.32
C THR A 496 -21.76 -2.40 -27.83
N THR A 497 -22.14 -2.46 -29.10
CA THR A 497 -22.47 -3.72 -29.78
C THR A 497 -21.27 -4.66 -29.85
N GLU A 498 -20.03 -4.16 -30.00
CA GLU A 498 -18.84 -5.04 -30.01
C GLU A 498 -18.68 -5.80 -28.68
N THR A 499 -19.06 -5.16 -27.57
CA THR A 499 -19.03 -5.83 -26.25
C THR A 499 -20.08 -6.93 -26.16
N LEU A 500 -21.26 -6.73 -26.74
CA LEU A 500 -22.30 -7.76 -26.84
C LEU A 500 -21.87 -8.91 -27.77
N GLU A 501 -21.17 -8.60 -28.87
CA GLU A 501 -20.58 -9.60 -29.76
C GLU A 501 -19.54 -10.46 -29.01
N ASP A 502 -18.63 -9.83 -28.24
CA ASP A 502 -17.67 -10.53 -27.40
C ASP A 502 -18.35 -11.38 -26.31
N ALA A 503 -19.42 -10.88 -25.68
CA ALA A 503 -20.23 -11.64 -24.73
C ALA A 503 -20.84 -12.90 -25.38
N SER A 504 -21.12 -12.85 -26.69
CA SER A 504 -21.58 -13.98 -27.51
C SER A 504 -20.45 -14.81 -28.13
N SER A 505 -19.21 -14.69 -27.64
CA SER A 505 -18.07 -15.45 -28.17
C SER A 505 -18.09 -16.92 -27.75
N PHE A 506 -17.52 -17.78 -28.60
CA PHE A 506 -17.38 -19.21 -28.28
C PHE A 506 -16.54 -19.45 -27.02
N ARG A 507 -15.63 -18.52 -26.71
CA ARG A 507 -14.80 -18.55 -25.49
C ARG A 507 -15.63 -18.55 -24.21
N TYR A 508 -16.70 -17.76 -24.15
CA TYR A 508 -17.57 -17.73 -22.96
C TYR A 508 -18.62 -18.83 -22.99
N TYR A 509 -19.17 -19.11 -24.16
CA TYR A 509 -20.09 -20.23 -24.36
C TYR A 509 -19.51 -21.56 -23.85
N SER A 510 -18.24 -21.86 -24.17
CA SER A 510 -17.60 -23.11 -23.77
C SER A 510 -17.42 -23.26 -22.25
N VAL A 511 -17.34 -22.15 -21.51
CA VAL A 511 -17.23 -22.14 -20.04
C VAL A 511 -18.54 -22.59 -19.38
N PHE A 512 -19.69 -22.15 -19.90
CA PHE A 512 -20.99 -22.38 -19.27
C PHE A 512 -21.78 -23.55 -19.84
N THR A 513 -21.46 -24.01 -21.05
CA THR A 513 -22.14 -25.16 -21.70
C THR A 513 -22.17 -26.43 -20.82
N PRO A 514 -21.11 -26.81 -20.07
CA PRO A 514 -21.16 -27.99 -19.20
C PRO A 514 -22.19 -27.87 -18.06
N LEU A 515 -22.60 -26.66 -17.69
CA LEU A 515 -23.54 -26.41 -16.59
C LEU A 515 -24.98 -26.25 -17.10
N VAL A 516 -25.18 -25.54 -18.22
CA VAL A 516 -26.50 -25.18 -18.75
C VAL A 516 -26.52 -25.27 -20.28
N PRO A 517 -26.47 -26.47 -20.89
CA PRO A 517 -26.22 -26.63 -22.32
C PRO A 517 -27.34 -26.07 -23.22
N ILE A 518 -28.61 -26.23 -22.82
CA ILE A 518 -29.77 -25.78 -23.60
C ILE A 518 -29.85 -24.25 -23.58
N GLU A 519 -29.82 -23.68 -22.38
CA GLU A 519 -29.86 -22.24 -22.14
C GLU A 519 -28.62 -21.56 -22.73
N SER A 520 -27.46 -22.22 -22.68
CA SER A 520 -26.24 -21.67 -23.26
C SER A 520 -26.34 -21.48 -24.77
N GLY A 521 -26.87 -22.49 -25.46
CA GLY A 521 -27.11 -22.41 -26.90
C GLY A 521 -28.15 -21.34 -27.25
N PHE A 522 -29.17 -21.19 -26.41
CA PHE A 522 -30.20 -20.16 -26.55
C PHE A 522 -29.61 -18.75 -26.38
N ILE A 523 -28.90 -18.48 -25.28
CA ILE A 523 -28.27 -17.18 -24.99
C ILE A 523 -27.32 -16.79 -26.12
N PHE A 524 -26.45 -17.71 -26.55
CA PHE A 524 -25.48 -17.48 -27.62
C PHE A 524 -26.14 -17.05 -28.93
N LYS A 525 -27.18 -17.76 -29.37
CA LYS A 525 -27.92 -17.41 -30.59
C LYS A 525 -28.68 -16.10 -30.44
N LYS A 526 -29.37 -15.93 -29.31
CA LYS A 526 -30.25 -14.80 -29.08
C LYS A 526 -29.50 -13.46 -28.99
N LEU A 527 -28.32 -13.43 -28.36
CA LEU A 527 -27.47 -12.25 -28.37
C LEU A 527 -27.07 -11.87 -29.80
N LYS A 528 -26.65 -12.84 -30.62
CA LYS A 528 -26.31 -12.58 -32.04
C LYS A 528 -27.50 -12.07 -32.84
N GLU A 529 -28.67 -12.68 -32.67
CA GLU A 529 -29.90 -12.22 -33.33
C GLU A 529 -30.20 -10.76 -33.00
N ARG A 530 -30.06 -10.34 -31.74
CA ARG A 530 -30.32 -8.96 -31.32
C ARG A 530 -29.30 -7.95 -31.82
N ILE A 531 -28.05 -8.38 -32.05
CA ILE A 531 -26.99 -7.50 -32.55
C ILE A 531 -27.19 -7.18 -34.05
N TYR A 532 -27.69 -8.15 -34.83
CA TYR A 532 -27.89 -8.03 -36.28
C TYR A 532 -29.33 -7.72 -36.69
N SER A 533 -30.23 -7.46 -35.73
CA SER A 533 -31.62 -7.02 -35.94
C SER A 533 -31.75 -5.52 -35.74
#